data_AF-A0A4Z1R6L3-F1
#
_entry.id   AF-A0A4Z1R6L3-F1
#
_cell.length_a   1.000
_cell.length_b   1.000
_cell.length_c   1.000
_cell.angle_alpha   90.00
_cell.angle_beta   90.00
_cell.angle_gamma   90.00
#
_symmetry.space_group_name_H-M   'P 1'
#
loop_
_entity.id
_entity.type
_entity.pdbx_description
1 polymer ?
#
loop_
_entity_poly.entity_id
_entity_poly.type
_entity_poly.pdbx_seq_one_letter_code
_entity_poly.pdbx_strand_id
1 'polypeptide(L)'
;MGQAESSVRAGQVDNALIAFRDAATADPTQKEPWVRTAQLEFDRTHYARAIVAAEEAMQRDPDDIVADGILTVSGFRIANHALQRLQGRGALASETARREAETLANTLRETMGPAILAEPEPARASRRNARTPQRSQPATSAPAQEERAPAAPAPAARGADPFKNIGGN
;
A
#
# COMPACT_ATOMS: atom_id res chain seq x y z
N MET A 1 -20.89 16.68 -8.39
CA MET A 1 -20.21 15.46 -8.90
C MET A 1 -19.56 15.64 -10.27
N GLY A 2 -20.26 15.59 -11.41
CA GLY A 2 -19.62 15.47 -12.74
C GLY A 2 -18.51 16.48 -13.07
N GLN A 3 -18.68 17.77 -12.72
CA GLN A 3 -17.63 18.78 -12.89
C GLN A 3 -16.38 18.46 -12.05
N ALA A 4 -16.55 18.08 -10.78
CA ALA A 4 -15.44 17.73 -9.89
C ALA A 4 -14.58 16.58 -10.45
N GLU A 5 -15.23 15.53 -10.99
CA GLU A 5 -14.51 14.44 -11.65
C GLU A 5 -13.76 14.86 -12.91
N SER A 6 -14.32 15.80 -13.68
CA SER A 6 -13.62 16.34 -14.85
C SER A 6 -12.38 17.15 -14.43
N SER A 7 -12.47 17.89 -13.32
CA SER A 7 -11.33 18.59 -12.72
C SER A 7 -10.26 17.61 -12.21
N VAL A 8 -10.62 16.48 -11.58
CA VAL A 8 -9.66 15.42 -11.22
C VAL A 8 -8.94 14.89 -12.47
N ARG A 9 -9.70 14.53 -13.51
CA ARG A 9 -9.14 14.02 -14.78
C ARG A 9 -8.25 15.04 -15.52
N ALA A 10 -8.48 16.33 -15.30
CA ALA A 10 -7.66 17.43 -15.81
C ALA A 10 -6.49 17.83 -14.90
N GLY A 11 -6.25 17.11 -13.79
CA GLY A 11 -5.20 17.45 -12.81
C GLY A 11 -5.50 18.69 -11.95
N GLN A 12 -6.69 19.29 -12.08
CA GLN A 12 -7.13 20.48 -11.37
C GLN A 12 -7.68 20.11 -9.98
N VAL A 13 -6.84 19.52 -9.13
CA VAL A 13 -7.28 18.89 -7.87
C VAL A 13 -7.93 19.89 -6.91
N ASP A 14 -7.44 21.13 -6.82
CA ASP A 14 -8.05 22.15 -5.97
C ASP A 14 -9.45 22.58 -6.46
N ASN A 15 -9.67 22.66 -7.77
CA ASN A 15 -11.01 22.87 -8.34
C ASN A 15 -11.94 21.68 -8.06
N ALA A 16 -11.41 20.45 -8.12
CA ALA A 16 -12.18 19.25 -7.77
C ALA A 16 -12.61 19.25 -6.30
N LEU A 17 -11.71 19.60 -5.37
CA LEU A 17 -12.00 19.69 -3.94
C LEU A 17 -13.06 20.77 -3.61
N ILE A 18 -13.07 21.89 -4.34
CA ILE A 18 -14.16 22.89 -4.24
C ILE A 18 -15.48 22.26 -4.72
N ALA A 19 -15.50 21.70 -5.94
CA ALA A 19 -16.71 21.12 -6.52
C ALA A 19 -17.23 19.85 -5.80
N PHE A 20 -16.40 19.17 -5.00
CA PHE A 20 -16.84 18.13 -4.06
C PHE A 20 -17.42 18.74 -2.78
N ARG A 21 -16.83 19.79 -2.20
CA ARG A 21 -17.43 20.52 -1.05
C ARG A 21 -18.80 21.10 -1.41
N ASP A 22 -18.94 21.69 -2.59
CA ASP A 22 -20.22 22.23 -3.06
C ASP A 22 -21.27 21.12 -3.23
N ALA A 23 -20.86 19.95 -3.72
CA ALA A 23 -21.74 18.78 -3.81
C ALA A 23 -22.16 18.23 -2.44
N ALA A 24 -21.22 18.17 -1.48
CA ALA A 24 -21.50 17.77 -0.09
C ALA A 24 -22.38 18.78 0.67
N THR A 25 -22.38 20.05 0.25
CA THR A 25 -23.25 21.09 0.80
C THR A 25 -24.65 21.04 0.18
N ALA A 26 -24.75 20.68 -1.11
CA ALA A 26 -26.02 20.52 -1.82
C ALA A 26 -26.77 19.24 -1.44
N ASP A 27 -26.05 18.15 -1.15
CA ASP A 27 -26.59 16.92 -0.58
C ASP A 27 -25.74 16.46 0.63
N PRO A 28 -26.13 16.86 1.85
CA PRO A 28 -25.41 16.50 3.07
C PRO A 28 -25.49 15.02 3.45
N THR A 29 -26.31 14.20 2.79
CA THR A 29 -26.48 12.76 3.07
C THR A 29 -25.58 11.87 2.22
N GLN A 30 -25.21 12.30 1.01
CA GLN A 30 -24.37 11.50 0.11
C GLN A 30 -22.93 11.36 0.62
N LYS A 31 -22.40 10.13 0.63
CA LYS A 31 -21.02 9.82 1.06
C LYS A 31 -19.96 10.12 0.00
N GLU A 32 -20.32 10.03 -1.28
CA GLU A 32 -19.35 10.07 -2.39
C GLU A 32 -18.51 11.36 -2.44
N PRO A 33 -19.04 12.58 -2.18
CA PRO A 33 -18.21 13.78 -2.12
C PRO A 33 -17.10 13.69 -1.07
N TRP A 34 -17.37 13.04 0.06
CA TRP A 34 -16.43 12.85 1.17
C TRP A 34 -15.40 11.78 0.86
N VAL A 35 -15.83 10.61 0.37
CA VAL A 35 -14.93 9.53 -0.10
C VAL A 35 -13.96 10.04 -1.18
N ARG A 36 -14.44 10.84 -2.15
CA ARG A 36 -13.60 11.40 -3.21
C ARG A 36 -12.68 12.52 -2.70
N THR A 37 -13.10 13.29 -1.70
CA THR A 37 -12.24 14.26 -1.00
C THR A 37 -11.12 13.55 -0.22
N ALA A 38 -11.45 12.46 0.49
CA ALA A 38 -10.49 11.66 1.25
C ALA A 38 -9.41 11.05 0.34
N GLN A 39 -9.81 10.49 -0.80
CA GLN A 39 -8.88 9.98 -1.83
C GLN A 39 -7.92 11.07 -2.31
N LEU A 40 -8.44 12.23 -2.72
CA LEU A 40 -7.60 13.31 -3.26
C LEU A 40 -6.62 13.89 -2.23
N GLU A 41 -7.05 14.06 -0.97
CA GLU A 41 -6.13 14.54 0.08
C GLU A 41 -5.14 13.44 0.51
N PHE A 42 -5.49 12.16 0.40
CA PHE A 42 -4.56 11.03 0.61
C PHE A 42 -3.47 10.98 -0.46
N ASP A 43 -3.86 11.09 -1.74
CA ASP A 43 -2.93 11.10 -2.89
C ASP A 43 -1.98 12.31 -2.84
N ARG A 44 -2.44 13.45 -2.33
CA ARG A 44 -1.62 14.64 -2.02
C ARG A 44 -0.77 14.52 -0.76
N THR A 45 -0.84 13.39 -0.05
CA THR A 45 -0.18 13.12 1.24
C THR A 45 -0.65 13.98 2.42
N HIS A 46 -1.78 14.69 2.28
CA HIS A 46 -2.43 15.48 3.33
C HIS A 46 -3.22 14.60 4.31
N TYR A 47 -2.57 13.59 4.91
CA TYR A 47 -3.22 12.53 5.69
C TYR A 47 -4.20 13.00 6.77
N ALA A 48 -3.92 14.12 7.44
CA ALA A 48 -4.83 14.68 8.46
C ALA A 48 -6.17 15.17 7.88
N ARG A 49 -6.18 15.65 6.62
CA ARG A 49 -7.42 16.01 5.91
C ARG A 49 -8.11 14.79 5.30
N ALA A 50 -7.32 13.81 4.86
CA ALA A 50 -7.84 12.53 4.37
C ALA A 50 -8.62 11.78 5.46
N ILE A 51 -8.13 11.80 6.71
CA ILE A 51 -8.85 11.26 7.89
C ILE A 51 -10.19 11.98 8.08
N VAL A 52 -10.21 13.31 8.21
CA VAL A 52 -11.47 14.06 8.44
C VAL A 52 -12.49 13.82 7.32
N ALA A 53 -12.05 13.74 6.06
CA ALA A 53 -12.94 13.43 4.95
C ALA A 53 -13.40 11.97 4.91
N ALA A 54 -12.61 11.03 5.44
CA ALA A 54 -13.04 9.63 5.63
C ALA A 54 -14.00 9.48 6.82
N GLU A 55 -13.77 10.18 7.93
CA GLU A 55 -14.68 10.24 9.07
C GLU A 55 -16.05 10.82 8.68
N GLU A 56 -16.09 11.86 7.84
CA GLU A 56 -17.33 12.37 7.24
C GLU A 56 -18.01 11.37 6.28
N ALA A 57 -17.24 10.54 5.56
CA ALA A 57 -17.84 9.45 4.78
C ALA A 57 -18.45 8.36 5.68
N MET A 58 -17.73 7.94 6.73
CA MET A 58 -18.17 6.89 7.66
C MET A 58 -19.33 7.33 8.57
N GLN A 59 -19.50 8.64 8.81
CA GLN A 59 -20.73 9.19 9.43
C GLN A 59 -22.00 8.97 8.58
N ARG A 60 -21.85 8.71 7.28
CA ARG A 60 -22.97 8.53 6.31
C ARG A 60 -23.14 7.06 5.91
N ASP A 61 -22.03 6.34 5.81
CA ASP A 61 -22.00 4.89 5.59
C ASP A 61 -20.86 4.28 6.43
N PRO A 62 -21.15 3.78 7.64
CA PRO A 62 -20.15 3.19 8.54
C PRO A 62 -19.40 1.99 7.96
N ASP A 63 -19.97 1.32 6.94
CA ASP A 63 -19.41 0.13 6.29
C ASP A 63 -18.58 0.47 5.03
N ASP A 64 -18.29 1.75 4.75
CA ASP A 64 -17.47 2.16 3.60
C ASP A 64 -15.98 1.78 3.78
N ILE A 65 -15.64 0.60 3.27
CA ILE A 65 -14.29 0.01 3.26
C ILE A 65 -13.23 0.96 2.64
N VAL A 66 -13.61 1.85 1.72
CA VAL A 66 -12.68 2.77 1.07
C VAL A 66 -12.35 3.94 2.00
N ALA A 67 -13.34 4.47 2.74
CA ALA A 67 -13.13 5.44 3.79
C ALA A 67 -12.30 4.87 4.95
N ASP A 68 -12.67 3.69 5.47
CA ASP A 68 -11.90 3.01 6.54
C ASP A 68 -10.45 2.75 6.13
N GLY A 69 -10.22 2.23 4.93
CA GLY A 69 -8.86 2.00 4.41
C GLY A 69 -8.03 3.28 4.31
N ILE A 70 -8.63 4.40 3.90
CA ILE A 70 -7.96 5.71 3.84
C ILE A 70 -7.67 6.24 5.25
N LEU A 71 -8.62 6.13 6.18
CA LEU A 71 -8.48 6.54 7.58
C LEU A 71 -7.33 5.77 8.24
N THR A 72 -7.38 4.44 8.18
CA THR A 72 -6.41 3.51 8.76
C THR A 72 -5.00 3.73 8.20
N VAL A 73 -4.83 3.77 6.87
CA VAL A 73 -3.49 3.96 6.27
C VAL A 73 -2.97 5.38 6.49
N SER A 74 -3.84 6.40 6.53
CA SER A 74 -3.45 7.76 6.92
C SER A 74 -2.96 7.83 8.36
N GLY A 75 -3.66 7.19 9.28
CA GLY A 75 -3.27 7.09 10.70
C GLY A 75 -1.89 6.45 10.86
N PHE A 76 -1.64 5.31 10.21
CA PHE A 76 -0.33 4.64 10.24
C PHE A 76 0.80 5.53 9.67
N ARG A 77 0.56 6.28 8.59
CA ARG A 77 1.56 7.21 8.03
C ARG A 77 1.85 8.38 8.97
N ILE A 78 0.84 8.95 9.63
CA ILE A 78 1.02 9.99 10.66
C ILE A 78 1.78 9.45 11.88
N ALA A 79 1.45 8.24 12.36
CA ALA A 79 2.13 7.59 13.47
C ALA A 79 3.62 7.36 13.16
N ASN A 80 3.94 6.86 11.96
CA ASN A 80 5.33 6.69 11.50
C ASN A 80 6.08 8.05 11.47
N HIS A 81 5.48 9.11 10.91
CA HIS A 81 6.05 10.46 10.95
C HIS A 81 6.20 11.04 12.38
N ALA A 82 5.37 10.62 13.34
CA ALA A 82 5.54 10.98 14.74
C ALA A 82 6.74 10.26 15.37
N LEU A 83 6.85 8.94 15.16
CA LEU A 83 7.97 8.12 15.65
C LEU A 83 9.32 8.56 15.07
N GLN A 84 9.40 8.86 13.77
CA GLN A 84 10.60 9.38 13.12
C GLN A 84 11.07 10.71 13.75
N ARG A 85 10.12 11.64 14.04
CA ARG A 85 10.43 12.90 14.73
C ARG A 85 10.81 12.68 16.20
N LEU A 86 10.28 11.65 16.85
CA LEU A 86 10.63 11.27 18.23
C LEU A 86 12.07 10.73 18.31
N GLN A 87 12.42 9.81 17.41
CA GLN A 87 13.76 9.24 17.25
C GLN A 87 14.78 10.33 16.90
N GLY A 88 14.52 11.14 15.88
CA GLY A 88 15.43 12.20 15.42
C GLY A 88 15.67 13.33 16.42
N ARG A 89 14.86 13.42 17.49
CA ARG A 89 15.02 14.37 18.61
C ARG A 89 15.64 13.73 19.86
N GLY A 90 15.97 12.44 19.84
CA GLY A 90 16.38 11.68 21.03
C GLY A 90 15.29 11.61 22.12
N ALA A 91 14.02 11.91 21.77
CA ALA A 91 12.97 12.17 22.75
C ALA A 91 12.50 10.91 23.50
N LEU A 92 12.89 9.71 23.04
CA LEU A 92 12.79 8.45 23.79
C LEU A 92 13.65 8.40 25.07
N ALA A 93 14.49 9.41 25.31
CA ALA A 93 15.11 9.65 26.63
C ALA A 93 14.08 10.07 27.71
N SER A 94 12.86 10.46 27.32
CA SER A 94 11.75 10.65 28.25
C SER A 94 11.05 9.32 28.54
N GLU A 95 10.99 8.96 29.83
CA GLU A 95 10.25 7.80 30.35
C GLU A 95 8.78 7.78 29.86
N THR A 96 8.12 8.94 29.79
CA THR A 96 6.75 9.04 29.26
C THR A 96 6.70 8.67 27.77
N ALA A 97 7.57 9.27 26.95
CA ALA A 97 7.61 9.00 25.51
C ALA A 97 7.99 7.54 25.21
N ARG A 98 8.80 6.93 26.07
CA ARG A 98 9.12 5.51 26.03
C ARG A 98 7.89 4.63 26.31
N ARG A 99 7.13 4.91 27.37
CA ARG A 99 5.91 4.14 27.72
C ARG A 99 4.83 4.21 26.65
N GLU A 100 4.63 5.36 26.01
CA GLU A 100 3.71 5.50 24.87
C GLU A 100 4.17 4.63 23.68
N ALA A 101 5.47 4.62 23.37
CA ALA A 101 6.02 3.79 22.30
C ALA A 101 5.96 2.28 22.62
N GLU A 102 6.19 1.89 23.88
CA GLU A 102 6.05 0.50 24.34
C GLU A 102 4.59 0.03 24.30
N THR A 103 3.63 0.90 24.66
CA THR A 103 2.19 0.63 24.55
C THR A 103 1.78 0.41 23.09
N LEU A 104 2.15 1.34 22.20
CA LEU A 104 1.89 1.23 20.76
C LEU A 104 2.50 -0.04 20.15
N ALA A 105 3.73 -0.40 20.54
CA ALA A 105 4.39 -1.62 20.05
C ALA A 105 3.70 -2.91 20.53
N ASN A 106 3.07 -2.89 21.71
CA ASN A 106 2.27 -4.02 22.20
C ASN A 106 0.95 -4.13 21.44
N THR A 107 0.19 -3.03 21.28
CA THR A 107 -1.05 -3.02 20.48
C THR A 107 -0.80 -3.50 19.05
N LEU A 108 0.27 -3.03 18.39
CA LEU A 108 0.65 -3.51 17.05
C LEU A 108 0.93 -5.02 17.02
N ARG A 109 1.56 -5.57 18.07
CA ARG A 109 1.84 -7.02 18.19
C ARG A 109 0.59 -7.86 18.40
N GLU A 110 -0.39 -7.32 19.13
CA GLU A 110 -1.68 -7.96 19.39
C GLU A 110 -2.59 -7.92 18.15
N THR A 111 -2.68 -6.76 17.48
CA THR A 111 -3.54 -6.59 16.29
C THR A 111 -2.97 -7.24 15.03
N MET A 112 -1.66 -7.15 14.78
CA MET A 112 -1.04 -7.65 13.54
C MET A 112 -0.35 -9.02 13.71
N GLY A 113 -0.27 -9.52 14.94
CA GLY A 113 0.44 -10.76 15.28
C GLY A 113 1.97 -10.63 15.26
N PRO A 114 2.69 -11.58 15.86
CA PRO A 114 4.15 -11.53 15.98
C PRO A 114 4.87 -11.67 14.63
N ALA A 115 4.23 -12.23 13.60
CA ALA A 115 4.84 -12.48 12.29
C ALA A 115 5.14 -11.18 11.50
N ILE A 116 4.32 -10.13 11.68
CA ILE A 116 4.54 -8.81 11.06
C ILE A 116 5.70 -8.04 11.74
N LEU A 117 6.03 -8.42 12.99
CA LEU A 117 7.10 -7.80 13.79
C LEU A 117 8.35 -8.68 13.90
N ALA A 118 8.42 -9.80 13.17
CA ALA A 118 9.61 -10.61 13.05
C ALA A 118 10.56 -10.01 12.01
N GLU A 119 11.85 -9.95 12.30
CA GLU A 119 12.84 -9.70 11.25
C GLU A 119 12.75 -10.82 10.20
N PRO A 120 12.81 -10.50 8.89
CA PRO A 120 12.73 -11.52 7.85
C PRO A 120 13.95 -12.44 7.94
N GLU A 121 13.77 -13.67 8.43
CA GLU A 121 14.86 -14.63 8.62
C GLU A 121 15.63 -14.76 7.28
N PRO A 122 16.95 -14.54 7.24
CA PRO A 122 17.71 -14.52 6.00
C PRO A 122 17.58 -15.88 5.31
N ALA A 123 16.75 -15.92 4.26
CA ALA A 123 16.20 -17.13 3.69
C ALA A 123 17.31 -18.16 3.45
N ARG A 124 17.35 -19.19 4.32
CA ARG A 124 18.45 -20.17 4.36
C ARG A 124 18.59 -20.80 2.99
N ALA A 125 19.60 -20.35 2.24
CA ALA A 125 19.80 -20.73 0.86
C ALA A 125 19.86 -22.25 0.78
N SER A 126 18.79 -22.85 0.24
CA SER A 126 18.63 -24.30 0.21
C SER A 126 19.81 -24.87 -0.55
N ARG A 127 20.73 -25.51 0.20
CA ARG A 127 21.88 -26.22 -0.37
C ARG A 127 21.32 -27.42 -1.12
N ARG A 128 20.91 -27.16 -2.36
CA ARG A 128 20.47 -28.13 -3.35
C ARG A 128 21.60 -29.13 -3.51
N ASN A 129 21.51 -30.23 -2.77
CA ASN A 129 22.57 -31.24 -2.67
C ASN A 129 23.05 -31.59 -4.08
N ALA A 130 24.32 -31.29 -4.35
CA ALA A 130 24.92 -31.50 -5.65
C ALA A 130 24.95 -33.01 -5.92
N ARG A 131 23.98 -33.51 -6.71
CA ARG A 131 23.97 -34.90 -7.16
C ARG A 131 25.26 -35.14 -7.93
N THR A 132 26.09 -36.01 -7.38
CA THR A 132 27.38 -36.40 -7.97
C THR A 132 27.15 -36.89 -9.40
N PRO A 133 27.83 -36.33 -10.42
CA PRO A 133 27.67 -36.81 -11.79
C PRO A 133 28.32 -38.19 -11.92
N GLN A 134 27.50 -39.25 -11.95
CA GLN A 134 28.00 -40.60 -12.13
C GLN A 134 28.56 -40.76 -13.55
N ARG A 135 29.89 -40.93 -13.62
CA ARG A 135 30.64 -41.02 -14.87
C ARG A 135 30.37 -42.35 -15.58
N SER A 136 29.59 -42.30 -16.66
CA SER A 136 29.46 -43.38 -17.65
C SER A 136 30.18 -43.00 -18.95
N GLN A 137 30.82 -43.97 -19.60
CA GLN A 137 31.63 -43.78 -20.82
C GLN A 137 30.89 -44.24 -22.10
N PRO A 138 31.38 -43.89 -23.32
CA PRO A 138 30.51 -43.61 -24.47
C PRO A 138 30.30 -44.76 -25.46
N ALA A 139 29.29 -44.61 -26.33
CA ALA A 139 29.09 -45.41 -27.54
C ALA A 139 28.57 -44.56 -28.72
N THR A 140 29.45 -44.32 -29.70
CA THR A 140 29.25 -44.19 -31.17
C THR A 140 27.99 -43.56 -31.83
N SER A 141 28.27 -42.58 -32.72
CA SER A 141 27.69 -42.31 -34.07
C SER A 141 26.22 -41.88 -34.29
N ALA A 142 26.01 -40.55 -34.41
CA ALA A 142 25.76 -39.77 -35.67
C ALA A 142 24.73 -40.24 -36.75
N PRO A 143 24.22 -39.34 -37.64
CA PRO A 143 23.90 -37.90 -37.50
C PRO A 143 22.60 -37.37 -38.21
N ALA A 144 22.09 -36.22 -37.77
CA ALA A 144 21.26 -35.22 -38.50
C ALA A 144 21.29 -33.90 -37.68
N GLN A 145 21.53 -32.69 -38.21
CA GLN A 145 20.67 -31.83 -39.06
C GLN A 145 19.27 -31.59 -38.45
N GLU A 146 18.75 -30.37 -38.23
CA GLU A 146 19.23 -28.97 -38.39
C GLU A 146 18.33 -28.06 -37.48
N GLU A 147 18.40 -26.73 -37.29
CA GLU A 147 19.18 -25.61 -37.87
C GLU A 147 19.46 -24.50 -36.80
N ARG A 148 19.27 -23.19 -37.08
CA ARG A 148 19.73 -22.07 -36.20
C ARG A 148 18.77 -20.86 -36.14
N ALA A 149 18.83 -20.14 -35.01
CA ALA A 149 18.35 -18.75 -34.78
C ALA A 149 16.80 -18.50 -34.75
N PRO A 150 16.34 -17.31 -34.28
CA PRO A 150 16.85 -16.50 -33.17
C PRO A 150 15.74 -16.18 -32.11
N ALA A 151 16.12 -15.47 -31.04
CA ALA A 151 15.19 -15.03 -29.98
C ALA A 151 14.33 -13.82 -30.39
N ALA A 152 13.10 -13.76 -29.87
CA ALA A 152 12.25 -12.56 -29.88
C ALA A 152 12.28 -11.84 -28.51
N PRO A 153 12.10 -10.50 -28.45
CA PRO A 153 12.22 -9.73 -27.22
C PRO A 153 11.01 -9.90 -26.28
N ALA A 154 11.26 -9.79 -24.97
CA ALA A 154 10.20 -9.79 -23.97
C ALA A 154 9.40 -8.47 -23.99
N PRO A 155 8.06 -8.50 -23.86
CA PRO A 155 7.27 -7.29 -23.65
C PRO A 155 7.56 -6.68 -22.27
N ALA A 156 7.58 -5.34 -22.21
CA ALA A 156 7.86 -4.62 -20.97
C ALA A 156 6.82 -4.94 -19.87
N ALA A 157 7.29 -5.00 -18.62
CA ALA A 157 6.42 -5.17 -17.46
C ALA A 157 5.47 -3.96 -17.34
N ARG A 158 4.17 -4.19 -17.55
CA ARG A 158 3.14 -3.25 -17.11
C ARG A 158 3.22 -3.12 -15.59
N GLY A 159 3.17 -1.89 -15.08
CA GLY A 159 3.12 -1.64 -13.64
C GLY A 159 1.95 -2.40 -13.01
N ALA A 160 2.20 -3.03 -11.86
CA ALA A 160 1.17 -3.76 -11.14
C ALA A 160 0.28 -2.78 -10.37
N ASP A 161 -1.01 -2.71 -10.72
CA ASP A 161 -2.01 -1.97 -9.93
C ASP A 161 -2.10 -2.57 -8.52
N PRO A 162 -1.71 -1.85 -7.45
CA PRO A 162 -1.53 -2.44 -6.12
C PRO A 162 -2.84 -2.84 -5.43
N PHE A 163 -3.99 -2.40 -5.96
CA PHE A 163 -5.32 -2.62 -5.38
C PHE A 163 -6.04 -3.87 -5.92
N LYS A 164 -5.44 -4.60 -6.87
CA LYS A 164 -6.15 -5.64 -7.64
C LYS A 164 -6.52 -6.92 -6.87
N ASN A 165 -6.02 -7.07 -5.65
CA ASN A 165 -6.21 -8.28 -4.82
C ASN A 165 -7.12 -8.05 -3.59
N ILE A 166 -7.79 -6.89 -3.46
CA ILE A 166 -8.64 -6.55 -2.31
C ILE A 166 -10.15 -6.75 -2.61
N GLY A 167 -10.47 -7.57 -3.61
CA GLY A 167 -11.84 -8.01 -3.92
C GLY A 167 -11.84 -9.51 -4.20
N GLY A 168 -12.29 -10.31 -3.22
CA GLY A 168 -11.92 -11.72 -3.14
C GLY A 168 -12.91 -12.64 -2.43
N ASN A 169 -14.22 -12.41 -2.67
CA ASN A 169 -15.36 -13.25 -2.28
C ASN A 169 -15.68 -13.30 -0.77
#